data_AF-A0A2T2X9W5-F1
#
_entry.id   AF-A0A2T2X9W5-F1
#
_cell.length_a   1.000
_cell.length_b   1.000
_cell.length_c   1.000
_cell.angle_alpha   90.00
_cell.angle_beta   90.00
_cell.angle_gamma   90.00
#
_symmetry.space_group_name_H-M   'P 1'
#
loop_
_entity.id
_entity.type
_entity.pdbx_description
1 polymer ?
#
loop_
_entity_poly.entity_id
_entity_poly.type
_entity_poly.pdbx_seq_one_letter_code
_entity_poly.pdbx_strand_id
1 'polypeptide(L)'
;MITKYLWPLVTSLFIVLFGVTLLIWPFALHTNVGGWTRGTTSDFWTGLGVIVIGLLMVAAWYSALRNELIDRGIIEVRKPEPQAPAPIRQPSPGPRASQEDLDEKLRVLAETVLRDLNAQLESKDRRRGGPVA
;
A
#
# COMPACT_ATOMS: atom_id res chain seq x y z
N MET A 1 -30.39 -2.77 -10.12
CA MET A 1 -29.10 -2.32 -9.54
C MET A 1 -28.45 -3.37 -8.62
N ILE A 2 -29.22 -4.27 -7.97
CA ILE A 2 -28.68 -5.36 -7.13
C ILE A 2 -27.90 -6.44 -7.93
N THR A 3 -28.29 -6.68 -9.18
CA THR A 3 -27.80 -7.80 -10.00
C THR A 3 -26.31 -7.72 -10.35
N LYS A 4 -25.75 -6.51 -10.47
CA LYS A 4 -24.31 -6.32 -10.78
C LYS A 4 -23.38 -6.79 -9.66
N TYR A 5 -23.89 -6.86 -8.43
CA TYR A 5 -23.13 -7.28 -7.26
C TYR A 5 -23.32 -8.76 -6.95
N LEU A 6 -24.48 -9.32 -7.31
CA LEU A 6 -24.73 -10.75 -7.14
C LEU A 6 -23.85 -11.61 -8.04
N TRP A 7 -23.64 -11.18 -9.30
CA TRP A 7 -22.87 -11.96 -10.27
C TRP A 7 -21.43 -12.30 -9.84
N PRO A 8 -20.60 -11.32 -9.44
CA PRO A 8 -19.24 -11.60 -8.92
C PRO A 8 -19.25 -12.39 -7.61
N LEU A 9 -20.24 -12.17 -6.73
CA LEU A 9 -20.37 -12.92 -5.48
C LEU A 9 -20.65 -14.41 -5.76
N VAL A 10 -21.62 -14.68 -6.63
CA VAL A 10 -22.03 -16.05 -7.00
C VAL A 10 -20.88 -16.75 -7.74
N THR A 11 -20.26 -16.10 -8.72
CA THR A 11 -19.13 -16.69 -9.45
C THR A 11 -17.96 -17.00 -8.52
N SER A 12 -17.64 -16.11 -7.59
CA SER A 12 -16.58 -16.37 -6.61
C SER A 12 -16.93 -17.50 -5.64
N LEU A 13 -18.18 -17.58 -5.19
CA LEU A 13 -18.66 -18.69 -4.37
C LEU A 13 -18.50 -20.03 -5.10
N PHE A 14 -18.85 -20.11 -6.39
CA PHE A 14 -18.66 -21.31 -7.19
C PHE A 14 -17.18 -21.68 -7.35
N ILE A 15 -16.29 -20.70 -7.53
CA ILE A 15 -14.83 -20.95 -7.62
C ILE A 15 -14.31 -21.56 -6.31
N VAL A 16 -14.71 -21.01 -5.16
CA VAL A 16 -14.31 -21.53 -3.85
C VAL A 16 -14.89 -22.93 -3.63
N LEU A 17 -16.16 -23.15 -3.97
CA LEU A 17 -16.79 -24.46 -3.86
C LEU A 17 -16.04 -25.50 -4.69
N PHE A 18 -15.68 -25.15 -5.93
CA PHE A 18 -14.94 -26.02 -6.83
C PHE A 18 -13.53 -26.34 -6.30
N GLY A 19 -12.83 -25.34 -5.74
CA GLY A 19 -11.53 -25.55 -5.10
C GLY A 19 -11.60 -26.45 -3.87
N VAL A 20 -12.64 -26.30 -3.04
CA VAL A 20 -12.89 -27.17 -1.87
C VAL A 20 -13.23 -28.60 -2.32
N THR A 21 -14.03 -28.76 -3.37
CA THR A 21 -14.33 -30.08 -3.95
C THR A 21 -13.06 -30.78 -4.41
N LEU A 22 -12.15 -30.08 -5.11
CA LEU A 22 -10.85 -30.65 -5.52
C LEU A 22 -9.99 -31.08 -4.34
N LEU A 23 -10.02 -30.33 -3.24
CA LEU A 23 -9.23 -30.62 -2.04
C LEU A 23 -9.74 -31.86 -1.30
N ILE A 24 -11.05 -32.10 -1.34
CA ILE A 24 -11.72 -33.26 -0.73
C ILE A 24 -11.65 -34.51 -1.64
N TRP A 25 -11.60 -34.32 -2.95
CA TRP A 25 -11.65 -35.38 -3.97
C TRP A 25 -10.70 -36.58 -3.73
N PRO A 26 -9.39 -36.39 -3.51
CA PRO A 26 -8.48 -37.53 -3.33
C PRO A 26 -8.68 -38.26 -1.99
N PHE A 27 -9.30 -37.61 -1.00
CA PHE A 27 -9.68 -38.27 0.26
C PHE A 27 -10.99 -39.04 0.13
N ALA A 28 -11.95 -38.51 -0.64
CA ALA A 28 -13.23 -39.17 -0.90
C ALA A 28 -13.09 -40.46 -1.71
N LEU A 29 -12.15 -40.49 -2.67
CA LEU A 29 -11.92 -41.67 -3.53
C LEU A 29 -10.96 -42.71 -2.95
N HIS A 30 -10.44 -42.51 -1.73
CA HIS A 30 -9.50 -43.42 -1.07
C HIS A 30 -8.27 -43.78 -1.92
N THR A 31 -7.83 -42.89 -2.81
CA THR A 31 -6.68 -43.10 -3.72
C THR A 31 -5.33 -43.06 -2.99
N ASN A 32 -5.34 -42.89 -1.66
CA ASN A 32 -4.17 -42.65 -0.82
C ASN A 32 -3.81 -43.89 0.02
N VAL A 33 -4.15 -45.10 -0.42
CA VAL A 33 -3.74 -46.34 0.26
C VAL A 33 -2.22 -46.49 0.17
N GLY A 34 -1.52 -46.14 1.26
CA GLY A 34 -0.06 -46.28 1.39
C GLY A 34 0.75 -44.97 1.39
N GLY A 35 0.11 -43.79 1.26
CA GLY A 35 0.79 -42.49 1.33
C GLY A 35 0.29 -41.48 0.28
N TRP A 36 0.92 -40.31 0.22
CA TRP A 36 0.65 -39.31 -0.80
C TRP A 36 1.16 -39.78 -2.16
N THR A 37 0.23 -40.13 -3.06
CA THR A 37 0.57 -40.43 -4.45
C THR A 37 0.77 -39.14 -5.23
N ARG A 38 1.46 -39.23 -6.38
CA ARG A 38 1.71 -38.07 -7.26
C ARG A 38 0.41 -37.38 -7.70
N GLY A 39 -0.67 -38.15 -7.89
CA GLY A 39 -2.00 -37.63 -8.22
C GLY A 39 -2.63 -36.88 -7.04
N THR A 40 -2.57 -37.44 -5.83
CA THR A 40 -3.05 -36.79 -4.61
C THR A 40 -2.37 -35.44 -4.39
N THR A 41 -1.04 -35.37 -4.62
CA THR A 41 -0.29 -34.13 -4.46
C THR A 41 -0.70 -33.09 -5.50
N SER A 42 -0.84 -33.46 -6.78
CA SER A 42 -1.28 -32.50 -7.80
C SER A 42 -2.70 -31.99 -7.56
N ASP A 43 -3.62 -32.86 -7.17
CA ASP A 43 -5.02 -32.50 -6.95
C ASP A 43 -5.16 -31.56 -5.75
N PHE A 44 -4.41 -31.82 -4.67
CA PHE A 44 -4.36 -30.95 -3.51
C PHE A 44 -3.79 -29.55 -3.83
N TRP A 45 -2.65 -29.48 -4.51
CA TRP A 45 -2.00 -28.20 -4.85
C TRP A 45 -2.78 -27.40 -5.88
N THR A 46 -3.40 -28.05 -6.87
CA THR A 46 -4.27 -27.37 -7.83
C THR A 46 -5.54 -26.86 -7.16
N GLY A 47 -6.18 -27.66 -6.30
CA GLY A 47 -7.31 -27.22 -5.48
C GLY A 47 -6.96 -26.02 -4.60
N LEU A 48 -5.81 -26.06 -3.92
CA LEU A 48 -5.31 -24.93 -3.14
C LEU A 48 -5.08 -23.68 -4.00
N GLY A 49 -4.49 -23.83 -5.18
CA GLY A 49 -4.30 -22.73 -6.12
C GLY A 49 -5.63 -22.09 -6.56
N VAL A 50 -6.63 -22.91 -6.86
CA VAL A 50 -7.99 -22.43 -7.23
C VAL A 50 -8.63 -21.66 -6.07
N ILE A 51 -8.49 -22.14 -4.84
CA ILE A 51 -9.00 -21.43 -3.64
C ILE A 51 -8.33 -20.06 -3.50
N VAL A 52 -7.02 -19.97 -3.68
CA VAL A 52 -6.27 -18.70 -3.60
C VAL A 52 -6.75 -17.72 -4.68
N ILE A 53 -6.93 -18.18 -5.92
CA ILE A 53 -7.44 -17.35 -7.02
C ILE A 53 -8.86 -16.86 -6.70
N GLY A 54 -9.72 -17.75 -6.18
CA GLY A 54 -11.08 -17.40 -5.73
C GLY A 54 -11.07 -16.31 -4.66
N LEU A 55 -10.22 -16.43 -3.64
CA LEU A 55 -10.04 -15.44 -2.58
C LEU A 55 -9.58 -14.08 -3.11
N LEU A 56 -8.63 -14.07 -4.06
CA LEU A 56 -8.17 -12.82 -4.68
C LEU A 56 -9.30 -12.13 -5.45
N MET A 57 -10.13 -12.91 -6.16
CA MET A 57 -11.34 -12.40 -6.82
C MET A 57 -12.35 -11.82 -5.81
N VAL A 58 -12.62 -12.51 -4.68
CA VAL A 58 -13.46 -11.95 -3.60
C VAL A 58 -12.89 -10.63 -3.09
N ALA A 59 -11.60 -10.60 -2.79
CA ALA A 59 -10.93 -9.44 -2.20
C ALA A 59 -10.98 -8.22 -3.14
N ALA A 60 -10.71 -8.44 -4.43
CA ALA A 60 -10.81 -7.40 -5.46
C ALA A 60 -12.25 -6.88 -5.58
N TRP A 61 -13.23 -7.78 -5.62
CA TRP A 61 -14.64 -7.41 -5.68
C TRP A 61 -15.09 -6.63 -4.43
N TYR A 62 -14.70 -7.10 -3.24
CA TYR A 62 -15.01 -6.44 -1.97
C TYR A 62 -14.38 -5.05 -1.90
N SER A 63 -13.16 -4.88 -2.39
CA SER A 63 -12.49 -3.57 -2.48
C SER A 63 -13.25 -2.62 -3.39
N ALA A 64 -13.67 -3.08 -4.59
CA ALA A 64 -14.47 -2.29 -5.52
C ALA A 64 -15.84 -1.90 -4.91
N LEU A 65 -16.50 -2.85 -4.25
CA LEU A 65 -17.76 -2.60 -3.56
C LEU A 65 -17.58 -1.57 -2.43
N ARG A 66 -16.56 -1.74 -1.60
CA ARG A 66 -16.25 -0.81 -0.51
C ARG A 66 -16.00 0.60 -1.03
N ASN A 67 -15.21 0.75 -2.10
CA ASN A 67 -14.97 2.05 -2.73
C ASN A 67 -16.28 2.67 -3.25
N GLU A 68 -17.16 1.89 -3.87
CA GLU A 68 -18.45 2.41 -4.32
C GLU A 68 -19.38 2.80 -3.16
N LEU A 69 -19.32 2.11 -2.02
CA LEU A 69 -20.08 2.50 -0.81
C LEU A 69 -19.54 3.77 -0.16
N ILE A 70 -18.22 3.99 -0.23
CA ILE A 70 -17.56 5.23 0.22
C ILE A 70 -17.96 6.40 -0.67
N ASP A 71 -17.94 6.22 -1.99
CA ASP A 71 -18.35 7.26 -2.94
C ASP A 71 -19.82 7.65 -2.79
N ARG A 72 -20.67 6.68 -2.41
CA ARG A 72 -22.08 6.91 -2.09
C ARG A 72 -22.31 7.55 -0.71
N GLY A 73 -21.25 7.78 0.08
CA GLY A 73 -21.33 8.39 1.40
C GLY A 73 -21.98 7.51 2.48
N ILE A 74 -22.19 6.21 2.21
CA ILE A 74 -22.78 5.27 3.18
C ILE A 74 -21.71 4.84 4.19
N ILE A 75 -20.45 4.71 3.74
CA ILE A 75 -19.31 4.45 4.61
C ILE A 75 -18.50 5.73 4.71
N GLU A 76 -18.53 6.33 5.89
CA GLU A 76 -17.69 7.48 6.22
C GLU A 76 -16.26 6.98 6.45
N VAL A 77 -15.50 6.79 5.37
CA VAL A 77 -14.06 6.65 5.49
C VAL A 77 -13.52 8.00 5.92
N ARG A 78 -12.92 8.04 7.10
CA ARG A 78 -12.09 9.14 7.57
C ARG A 78 -10.97 9.33 6.55
N LYS A 79 -11.24 10.11 5.51
CA LYS A 79 -10.21 10.59 4.60
C LYS A 79 -9.17 11.24 5.51
N PRO A 80 -7.86 10.95 5.34
CA PRO A 80 -6.85 11.86 5.85
C PRO A 80 -7.28 13.22 5.31
N GLU A 81 -7.66 14.10 6.23
CA GLU A 81 -8.15 15.42 5.88
C GLU A 81 -7.13 15.99 4.90
N PRO A 82 -7.52 16.29 3.63
CA PRO A 82 -6.68 17.16 2.82
C PRO A 82 -6.44 18.33 3.74
N GLN A 83 -5.18 18.60 4.09
CA GLN A 83 -4.84 19.72 4.97
C GLN A 83 -5.55 20.95 4.40
N ALA A 84 -6.69 21.29 4.99
CA ALA A 84 -7.36 22.51 4.68
C ALA A 84 -6.34 23.59 5.05
N PRO A 85 -6.17 24.64 4.24
CA PRO A 85 -5.45 25.82 4.69
C PRO A 85 -5.95 26.15 6.09
N ALA A 86 -5.03 26.12 7.06
CA ALA A 86 -5.38 26.21 8.47
C ALA A 86 -6.36 27.37 8.68
N PRO A 87 -7.40 27.21 9.52
CA PRO A 87 -8.16 28.35 9.99
C PRO A 87 -7.14 29.33 10.57
N ILE A 88 -7.20 30.59 10.15
CA ILE A 88 -6.48 31.67 10.81
C ILE A 88 -6.97 31.66 12.25
N ARG A 89 -6.25 30.95 13.12
CA ARG A 89 -6.43 31.05 14.56
C ARG A 89 -6.04 32.48 14.88
N GLN A 90 -7.00 33.28 15.29
CA GLN A 90 -6.66 34.42 16.13
C GLN A 90 -5.82 33.87 17.28
N PRO A 91 -4.57 34.34 17.44
CA PRO A 91 -3.69 33.77 18.44
C PRO A 91 -4.21 34.16 19.81
N SER A 92 -4.76 33.18 20.55
CA SER A 92 -4.73 33.22 22.01
C SER A 92 -3.26 33.29 22.44
N PRO A 93 -2.89 34.13 23.42
CA PRO A 93 -1.49 34.45 23.72
C PRO A 93 -0.82 33.30 24.47
N GLY A 94 -0.51 32.21 23.77
CA GLY A 94 0.61 31.34 24.13
C GLY A 94 1.93 32.05 23.79
N PRO A 95 3.07 31.67 24.39
CA PRO A 95 4.37 32.27 24.07
C PRO A 95 4.58 32.18 22.56
N ARG A 96 4.49 33.33 21.88
CA ARG A 96 4.75 33.44 20.46
C ARG A 96 6.21 33.07 20.29
N ALA A 97 6.51 31.94 19.66
CA ALA A 97 7.80 31.76 19.03
C ALA A 97 7.94 32.94 18.07
N SER A 98 8.80 33.89 18.43
CA SER A 98 8.94 35.15 17.70
C SER A 98 9.39 34.82 16.28
N GLN A 99 8.87 35.52 15.27
CA GLN A 99 9.37 35.38 13.89
C GLN A 99 10.89 35.52 13.81
N GLU A 100 11.46 36.31 14.73
CA GLU A 100 12.88 36.47 14.98
C GLU A 100 13.60 35.13 15.24
N ASP A 101 13.02 34.21 16.03
CA ASP A 101 13.59 32.88 16.30
C ASP A 101 13.59 31.98 15.06
N LEU A 102 12.62 32.16 14.16
CA LEU A 102 12.52 31.40 12.93
C LEU A 102 13.48 31.94 11.88
N ASP A 103 13.58 33.27 11.76
CA ASP A 103 14.52 33.94 10.87
C ASP A 103 15.97 33.68 11.29
N GLU A 104 16.26 33.64 12.59
CA GLU A 104 17.57 33.25 13.10
C GLU A 104 17.92 31.80 12.73
N LYS A 105 16.99 30.87 12.90
CA LYS A 105 17.20 29.46 12.50
C LYS A 105 17.41 29.31 11.00
N LEU A 106 16.61 29.99 10.18
CA LEU A 106 16.72 29.95 8.72
C LEU A 106 18.04 30.57 8.25
N ARG A 107 18.48 31.66 8.88
CA ARG A 107 19.76 32.30 8.57
C ARG A 107 20.94 31.38 8.85
N VAL A 108 20.95 30.71 10.00
CA VAL A 108 22.01 29.74 10.35
C VAL A 108 22.07 28.59 9.36
N LEU A 109 20.93 28.06 8.92
CA LEU A 109 20.90 27.03 7.87
C LEU A 109 21.41 27.56 6.53
N ALA A 110 21.00 28.76 6.12
CA ALA A 110 21.43 29.37 4.85
C ALA A 110 22.93 29.64 4.82
N GLU A 111 23.50 30.17 5.91
CA GLU A 111 24.94 30.40 6.04
C GLU A 111 25.74 29.08 6.00
N THR A 112 25.20 28.01 6.60
CA THR A 112 25.83 26.68 6.59
C THR A 112 25.85 26.10 5.17
N VAL A 113 24.73 26.17 4.45
CA VAL A 113 24.62 25.68 3.07
C VAL A 113 25.52 26.49 2.13
N LEU A 114 25.57 27.81 2.30
CA LEU A 114 26.44 28.67 1.50
C LEU A 114 27.92 28.35 1.73
N ARG A 115 28.32 28.10 3.00
CA ARG A 115 29.69 27.73 3.36
C ARG A 115 30.07 26.37 2.76
N ASP A 116 29.15 25.40 2.77
CA ASP A 116 29.38 24.08 2.17
C ASP A 116 29.57 24.17 0.65
N LEU A 117 28.72 24.93 -0.04
CA LEU A 117 28.84 25.18 -1.48
C LEU A 117 30.17 25.86 -1.85
N ASN A 118 30.60 26.85 -1.05
CA ASN A 118 31.86 27.53 -1.29
C ASN A 118 33.07 26.60 -1.08
N ALA A 119 33.04 25.76 -0.05
CA ALA A 119 34.08 24.74 0.19
C ALA A 119 34.14 23.71 -0.95
N GLN A 120 32.99 23.31 -1.49
CA GLN A 120 32.93 22.42 -2.65
C GLN A 120 33.55 23.06 -3.90
N LEU A 121 33.30 24.34 -4.14
CA LEU A 121 33.89 25.09 -5.25
C LEU A 121 35.42 25.19 -5.13
N GLU A 122 35.96 25.55 -3.97
CA GLU A 122 37.40 25.58 -3.73
C GLU A 122 38.04 24.20 -3.88
N SER A 123 37.38 23.14 -3.40
CA SER A 123 37.87 21.76 -3.56
C SER A 123 37.92 21.34 -5.04
N LYS A 124 36.95 21.79 -5.83
CA LYS A 124 36.85 21.51 -7.26
C LYS A 124 37.91 22.27 -8.05
N ASP A 125 38.18 23.52 -7.68
CA ASP A 125 39.20 24.35 -8.33
C ASP A 125 40.62 23.85 -8.00
N ARG A 126 40.86 23.45 -6.75
CA ARG A 126 42.12 22.82 -6.33
C ARG A 126 42.37 21.46 -7.02
N ARG A 127 41.32 20.69 -7.34
CA ARG A 127 41.45 19.50 -8.20
C ARG A 127 41.72 19.83 -9.67
N ARG A 128 41.32 21.00 -10.16
CA ARG A 128 41.50 21.43 -11.55
C ARG A 128 42.84 22.13 -11.81
N GLY A 129 43.43 22.73 -10.77
CA GLY A 129 44.73 23.42 -10.82
C GLY A 129 45.93 22.59 -10.35
N GLY A 130 45.81 21.26 -10.20
CA GLY A 130 46.96 20.40 -9.93
C GLY A 130 47.96 20.46 -11.10
N PRO A 131 49.28 20.57 -10.84
CA PRO A 131 50.26 20.74 -11.90
C PRO A 131 50.21 19.55 -12.87
N VAL A 132 50.07 19.84 -14.15
CA VAL A 132 50.37 18.90 -15.22
C VAL A 132 51.87 18.63 -15.12
N ALA A 133 52.22 17.42 -14.69
CA ALA A 133 53.58 16.90 -14.77
C ALA A 133 53.97 16.64 -16.23
#